data_AF-A0ABD5DV37-F1
#
_entry.id   AF-A0ABD5DV37-F1
#
_cell.length_a   1.000
_cell.length_b   1.000
_cell.length_c   1.000
_cell.angle_alpha   90.00
_cell.angle_beta   90.00
_cell.angle_gamma   90.00
#
_symmetry.space_group_name_H-M   'P 1'
#
loop_
_entity.id
_entity.type
_entity.pdbx_description
1 polymer ?
#
loop_
_entity_poly.entity_id
_entity_poly.type
_entity_poly.pdbx_seq_one_letter_code
_entity_poly.pdbx_strand_id
1 'polypeptide(L)'
;RKHDLSDGFATFAPQSQHKRLKNVATDAVELRNDGGNAKIRINDAGELEFLGTKATFNCPVEMKDGLGVLGALKNNDVDVGSSHGHTKVQPG
;
A
#
# COMPACT_ATOMS: atom_id res chain seq x y z
N ARG A 1 -45.23 -2.11 20.95
CA ARG A 1 -44.69 -2.72 19.71
C ARG A 1 -43.30 -3.26 20.07
N LYS A 2 -43.12 -4.59 20.21
CA LYS A 2 -41.78 -5.17 20.43
C LYS A 2 -41.00 -4.94 19.13
N HIS A 3 -39.93 -4.15 19.18
CA HIS A 3 -38.94 -4.15 18.10
C HIS A 3 -38.19 -5.47 18.21
N ASP A 4 -38.50 -6.40 17.31
CA ASP A 4 -37.66 -7.58 17.09
C ASP A 4 -36.55 -7.13 16.13
N LEU A 5 -35.30 -7.28 16.57
CA LEU A 5 -34.11 -6.91 15.79
C LEU A 5 -33.77 -7.99 14.75
N SER A 6 -34.62 -9.02 14.60
CA SER A 6 -34.50 -10.07 13.58
C SER A 6 -34.50 -9.54 12.14
N ASP A 7 -35.02 -8.33 11.91
CA ASP A 7 -35.07 -7.66 10.61
C ASP A 7 -34.22 -6.36 10.58
N GLY A 8 -33.17 -6.31 11.41
CA GLY A 8 -32.26 -5.17 11.52
C GLY A 8 -31.01 -5.31 10.65
N PHE A 9 -30.60 -4.22 10.00
CA PHE A 9 -29.29 -4.14 9.35
C PHE A 9 -28.21 -3.83 10.41
N ALA A 10 -27.15 -4.63 10.45
CA ALA A 10 -26.00 -4.37 11.30
C ALA A 10 -25.10 -3.32 10.64
N THR A 11 -25.13 -2.09 11.15
CA THR A 11 -24.06 -1.13 10.90
C THR A 11 -22.96 -1.41 11.92
N PHE A 12 -21.85 -2.00 11.48
CA PHE A 12 -20.63 -2.00 12.28
C PHE A 12 -20.13 -0.56 12.34
N ALA A 13 -20.57 0.17 13.36
CA ALA A 13 -20.10 1.54 13.58
C ALA A 13 -18.57 1.50 13.62
N PRO A 14 -17.87 2.43 12.94
CA PRO A 14 -16.43 2.57 13.10
C PRO A 14 -16.16 2.72 14.59
N GLN A 15 -15.63 1.67 15.22
CA GLN A 15 -15.39 1.70 16.64
C GLN A 15 -14.19 2.61 16.86
N SER A 16 -14.44 3.80 17.40
CA SER A 16 -13.43 4.62 18.07
C SER A 16 -12.96 3.92 19.34
N GLN A 17 -12.44 2.71 19.22
CA GLN A 17 -11.92 1.96 20.36
C GLN A 17 -10.48 2.44 20.57
N HIS A 18 -10.34 3.64 21.15
CA HIS A 18 -9.06 4.26 21.55
C HIS A 18 -8.16 3.30 22.36
N LYS A 19 -8.73 2.25 22.96
CA LYS A 19 -8.00 1.21 23.70
C LYS A 19 -7.52 0.01 22.86
N ARG A 20 -8.09 -0.26 21.67
CA ARG A 20 -7.56 -1.32 20.77
C ARG A 20 -6.59 -0.75 19.75
N LEU A 21 -6.88 0.45 19.25
CA LEU A 21 -6.16 1.05 18.14
C LEU A 21 -5.09 2.00 18.69
N LYS A 22 -3.88 1.48 18.94
CA LYS A 22 -2.75 2.30 19.39
C LYS A 22 -2.24 3.18 18.23
N ASN A 23 -1.59 4.30 18.55
CA ASN A 23 -0.95 5.22 17.59
C ASN A 23 -1.87 5.64 16.44
N VAL A 24 -3.05 6.19 16.76
CA VAL A 24 -3.92 6.83 15.75
C VAL A 24 -3.19 8.02 15.16
N ALA A 25 -3.17 8.14 13.82
CA ALA A 25 -2.55 9.27 13.15
C ALA A 25 -3.29 10.58 13.50
N THR A 26 -2.52 11.65 13.74
CA THR A 26 -3.06 12.99 14.02
C THR A 26 -2.91 13.94 12.82
N ASP A 27 -2.20 13.48 11.79
CA ASP A 27 -1.66 14.23 10.65
C ASP A 27 -1.91 13.51 9.31
N ALA A 28 -2.77 12.48 9.33
CA ALA A 28 -3.09 11.68 8.16
C ALA A 28 -4.41 10.90 8.30
N VAL A 29 -5.03 10.61 7.15
CA VAL A 29 -6.10 9.62 7.03
C VAL A 29 -5.47 8.26 6.73
N GLU A 30 -5.81 7.25 7.52
CA GLU A 30 -5.26 5.89 7.38
C GLU A 30 -6.36 4.83 7.24
N LEU A 31 -6.25 3.97 6.22
CA LEU A 31 -6.91 2.66 6.17
C LEU A 31 -5.88 1.60 6.55
N ARG A 32 -6.07 0.93 7.70
CA ARG A 32 -5.03 0.07 8.29
C ARG A 32 -5.58 -1.18 8.97
N ASN A 33 -4.73 -2.17 9.16
CA ASN A 33 -5.04 -3.30 10.04
C ASN A 33 -4.91 -2.91 11.53
N ASP A 34 -5.44 -3.75 12.43
CA ASP A 34 -5.44 -3.51 13.88
C ASP A 34 -4.03 -3.29 14.44
N GLY A 35 -3.02 -3.95 13.87
CA GLY A 35 -1.62 -3.82 14.27
C GLY A 35 -0.91 -2.57 13.75
N GLY A 36 -1.50 -1.85 12.79
CA GLY A 36 -0.93 -0.64 12.18
C GLY A 36 0.31 -0.86 11.30
N ASN A 37 0.69 -2.10 11.00
CA ASN A 37 1.88 -2.43 10.20
C ASN A 37 1.59 -2.57 8.69
N ALA A 38 0.32 -2.69 8.30
CA ALA A 38 -0.13 -2.63 6.91
C ALA A 38 -1.18 -1.55 6.78
N LYS A 39 -0.92 -0.53 5.95
CA LYS A 39 -1.80 0.63 5.80
C LYS A 39 -1.65 1.38 4.49
N ILE A 40 -2.73 2.06 4.11
CA ILE A 40 -2.75 3.11 3.11
C ILE A 40 -2.90 4.43 3.86
N ARG A 41 -2.00 5.38 3.65
CA ARG A 41 -1.91 6.65 4.39
C ARG A 41 -1.92 7.83 3.42
N ILE A 42 -2.74 8.83 3.71
CA ILE A 42 -2.76 10.12 3.02
C ILE A 42 -2.48 11.19 4.06
N ASN A 43 -1.33 11.86 3.95
CA ASN A 43 -0.89 12.85 4.93
C ASN A 43 -1.32 14.28 4.57
N ASP A 44 -1.13 15.22 5.50
CA ASP A 44 -1.47 16.63 5.31
C ASP A 44 -0.66 17.33 4.20
N ALA A 45 0.47 16.75 3.78
CA ALA A 45 1.26 17.22 2.64
C ALA A 45 0.71 16.72 1.28
N GLY A 46 -0.33 15.88 1.29
CA GLY A 46 -0.95 15.32 0.08
C GLY A 46 -0.22 14.09 -0.48
N GLU A 47 0.68 13.48 0.28
CA GLU A 47 1.40 12.28 -0.13
C GLU A 47 0.57 11.02 0.14
N LEU A 48 0.57 10.09 -0.81
CA LEU A 48 -0.08 8.78 -0.70
C LEU A 48 0.96 7.69 -0.50
N GLU A 49 0.86 6.97 0.62
CA GLU A 49 1.81 5.94 1.01
C GLU A 49 1.13 4.57 1.14
N PHE A 50 1.76 3.54 0.57
CA PHE A 50 1.39 2.14 0.76
C PHE A 50 2.45 1.47 1.64
N LEU A 51 2.10 1.21 2.89
CA LEU A 51 2.99 0.62 3.89
C LEU A 51 2.61 -0.84 4.11
N GLY A 52 3.59 -1.72 3.99
CA GLY A 52 3.41 -3.16 4.18
C GLY A 52 4.61 -3.94 3.63
N THR A 53 4.49 -5.27 3.59
CA THR A 53 5.57 -6.14 3.06
C THR A 53 5.52 -6.31 1.54
N LYS A 54 4.35 -6.09 0.92
CA LYS A 54 4.13 -6.20 -0.53
C LYS A 54 2.92 -5.37 -0.96
N ALA A 55 3.04 -4.68 -2.10
CA ALA A 55 1.91 -4.11 -2.85
C ALA A 55 1.80 -4.81 -4.21
N THR A 56 0.58 -5.17 -4.63
CA THR A 56 0.32 -5.83 -5.92
C THR A 56 -0.74 -5.05 -6.70
N PHE A 57 -0.49 -4.80 -7.98
CA PHE A 57 -1.42 -4.11 -8.88
C PHE A 57 -1.83 -5.07 -9.99
N ASN A 58 -3.09 -5.50 -10.00
CA ASN A 58 -3.62 -6.46 -10.99
C ASN A 58 -4.13 -5.76 -12.26
N CYS A 59 -3.45 -4.69 -12.65
CA CYS A 59 -3.79 -3.84 -13.78
C CYS A 59 -2.50 -3.21 -14.33
N PRO A 60 -2.51 -2.67 -15.55
CA PRO A 60 -1.42 -1.82 -16.04
C PRO A 60 -1.14 -0.68 -15.05
N VAL A 61 0.13 -0.34 -14.91
CA VAL A 61 0.61 0.74 -14.05
C VAL A 61 1.34 1.76 -14.92
N GLU A 62 0.93 3.02 -14.84
CA GLU A 62 1.53 4.13 -15.57
C GLU A 62 2.06 5.17 -14.57
N MET A 63 3.28 5.66 -14.79
CA MET A 63 3.89 6.77 -14.06
C MET A 63 4.11 7.90 -15.06
N LYS A 64 3.59 9.10 -14.77
CA LYS A 64 3.73 10.26 -15.66
C LYS A 64 5.16 10.79 -15.71
N ASP A 65 5.85 10.71 -14.59
CA ASP A 65 7.24 11.14 -14.42
C ASP A 65 8.15 9.92 -14.18
N GLY A 66 9.28 10.11 -13.50
CA GLY A 66 10.23 9.04 -13.20
C GLY A 66 9.78 8.08 -12.09
N LEU A 67 10.33 6.86 -12.12
CA LEU A 67 10.23 5.86 -11.05
C LEU A 67 11.59 5.69 -10.37
N GLY A 68 11.68 5.98 -9.07
CA GLY A 68 12.83 5.63 -8.24
C GLY A 68 12.63 4.28 -7.57
N VAL A 69 13.62 3.38 -7.67
CA VAL A 69 13.59 2.06 -7.02
C VAL A 69 14.79 1.93 -6.10
N LEU A 70 14.54 1.67 -4.81
CA LEU A 70 15.56 1.27 -3.86
C LEU A 70 15.62 -0.27 -3.84
N GLY A 71 16.81 -0.83 -4.09
CA GLY A 71 17.00 -2.27 -4.23
C GLY A 71 16.89 -2.73 -5.70
N ALA A 72 16.48 -3.98 -5.91
CA ALA A 72 16.46 -4.59 -7.24
C ALA A 72 15.21 -4.19 -8.05
N LEU A 73 15.41 -3.83 -9.32
CA LEU A 73 14.33 -3.70 -10.30
C LEU A 73 14.41 -4.88 -11.26
N LYS A 74 13.42 -5.77 -11.22
CA LYS A 74 13.37 -6.94 -12.09
C LYS A 74 12.26 -6.85 -13.13
N ASN A 75 12.56 -7.24 -14.36
CA ASN A 75 11.57 -7.51 -15.40
C ASN A 75 11.70 -8.98 -15.82
N ASN A 76 10.64 -9.77 -15.65
CA ASN A 76 10.65 -11.21 -15.91
C ASN A 76 11.86 -11.91 -15.28
N ASP A 77 12.05 -11.68 -13.97
CA ASP A 77 13.16 -12.16 -13.13
C ASP A 77 14.58 -11.67 -13.45
N VAL A 78 14.78 -10.91 -14.53
CA VAL A 78 16.07 -10.29 -14.87
C VAL A 78 16.21 -8.96 -14.15
N ASP A 79 17.30 -8.77 -13.39
CA ASP A 79 17.62 -7.48 -12.77
C ASP A 79 18.08 -6.47 -13.83
N VAL A 80 17.24 -5.48 -14.11
CA VAL A 80 17.50 -4.39 -15.07
C VAL A 80 17.97 -3.11 -14.39
N GLY A 81 18.02 -3.08 -13.05
CA GLY A 81 18.37 -1.89 -12.29
C GLY A 81 19.87 -1.72 -12.04
N SER A 82 20.63 -2.81 -11.92
CA SER A 82 22.05 -2.73 -11.51
C SER A 82 23.04 -3.58 -12.32
N SER A 83 22.65 -4.78 -12.76
CA SER A 83 23.62 -5.80 -13.20
C SER A 83 23.44 -6.29 -14.64
N HIS A 84 22.42 -5.84 -15.36
CA HIS A 84 22.18 -6.26 -16.74
C HIS A 84 23.23 -5.68 -17.70
N GLY A 85 23.85 -6.56 -18.50
CA GLY A 85 24.80 -6.21 -19.55
C GLY A 85 24.38 -6.74 -20.92
N HIS A 86 24.89 -6.14 -21.98
CA HIS A 86 24.68 -6.59 -23.35
C HIS A 86 25.86 -7.45 -23.83
N THR A 87 25.61 -8.39 -24.74
CA THR A 87 26.67 -9.16 -25.40
C THR A 87 27.58 -8.21 -26.17
N LYS A 88 28.90 -8.36 -25.98
CA LYS A 88 29.88 -7.58 -26.74
C LYS A 88 29.83 -7.97 -28.21
N VAL A 89 30.10 -7.01 -29.09
CA VAL A 89 30.41 -7.32 -30.50
C VAL A 89 31.78 -8.01 -30.57
N GLN A 90 32.00 -8.80 -31.63
CA GLN A 90 33.25 -9.54 -31.81
C GLN A 90 34.45 -8.58 -31.74
N PRO A 91 35.43 -8.83 -30.85
CA PRO A 91 36.65 -8.02 -30.81
C PRO A 91 37.37 -8.10 -32.16
N GLY A 92 37.71 -6.94 -32.72
CA GLY A 92 38.53 -6.82 -33.92
C GLY A 92 40.01 -7.04 -33.65
#